data_AF-A0A2K9A5U5-F1
#
_entry.id   AF-A0A2K9A5U5-F1
#
_cell.length_a   1.000
_cell.length_b   1.000
_cell.length_c   1.000
_cell.angle_alpha   90.00
_cell.angle_beta   90.00
_cell.angle_gamma   90.00
#
_symmetry.space_group_name_H-M   'P 1'
#
loop_
_entity.id
_entity.type
_entity.pdbx_description
1 polymer ?
#
loop_
_entity_poly.entity_id
_entity_poly.type
_entity_poly.pdbx_seq_one_letter_code
_entity_poly.pdbx_strand_id
1 'polypeptide(L)'
;MAKKQNKNAKNKAKNKAKSTQNKNQKIAPKQSIPETKLKDKRTLTKNEVLFFRVGVTVVAIGLVVAAIVMIVNYYMGREEVGPYDDYQHFATEELVAMTQKINDTTYGDLDYFVGKSKYDEFRVVLNDNDVFYFYFYDGNNINEEIQAEIESLENISDLPLIFVDLSDVLNAELLTNASLSHLNLDAEADDMLLIYDMQPESVDGFFELETDVDDIILALQNI
;
A
#
# COMPACT_ATOMS: atom_id res chain seq x y z
N MET A 1 -99.27 28.20 19.34
CA MET A 1 -99.55 29.25 18.35
C MET A 1 -98.41 30.27 18.37
N ALA A 2 -98.05 30.76 17.19
CA ALA A 2 -96.91 31.65 16.89
C ALA A 2 -96.99 33.00 17.64
N LYS A 3 -95.93 33.81 17.80
CA LYS A 3 -95.28 34.62 16.75
C LYS A 3 -94.20 35.50 17.43
N LYS A 4 -93.00 35.61 16.83
CA LYS A 4 -92.40 36.83 16.22
C LYS A 4 -91.66 37.78 17.17
N GLN A 5 -90.35 37.99 16.91
CA GLN A 5 -89.73 39.10 16.13
C GLN A 5 -89.62 40.39 16.96
N ASN A 6 -88.63 41.28 16.85
CA ASN A 6 -87.38 41.45 16.09
C ASN A 6 -86.97 42.93 16.37
N LYS A 7 -85.83 43.37 15.81
CA LYS A 7 -85.44 44.75 15.42
C LYS A 7 -84.52 45.47 16.42
N ASN A 8 -83.24 45.65 16.04
CA ASN A 8 -82.66 46.75 15.22
C ASN A 8 -82.19 47.89 16.15
N ALA A 9 -81.13 48.68 15.92
CA ALA A 9 -80.31 49.03 14.76
C ALA A 9 -78.98 49.61 15.27
N LYS A 10 -77.83 49.26 14.68
CA LYS A 10 -76.97 50.11 13.81
C LYS A 10 -76.75 51.56 14.28
N ASN A 11 -75.47 51.94 14.46
CA ASN A 11 -74.83 52.95 13.61
C ASN A 11 -73.29 52.89 13.63
N LYS A 12 -72.71 53.13 12.44
CA LYS A 12 -71.29 53.13 12.06
C LYS A 12 -70.75 54.56 12.06
N ALA A 13 -69.46 54.75 12.37
CA ALA A 13 -68.60 55.70 11.65
C ALA A 13 -67.09 55.38 11.87
N LYS A 14 -66.31 55.50 10.78
CA LYS A 14 -64.86 55.28 10.66
C LYS A 14 -64.07 56.53 11.09
N ASN A 15 -62.83 56.38 11.58
CA ASN A 15 -61.62 56.91 10.92
C ASN A 15 -60.30 56.62 11.65
N LYS A 16 -59.22 56.67 10.85
CA LYS A 16 -57.84 56.23 11.03
C LYS A 16 -56.98 57.14 11.93
N ALA A 17 -55.86 56.54 12.38
CA ALA A 17 -54.49 57.07 12.47
C ALA A 17 -53.88 57.33 13.88
N LYS A 18 -53.02 56.38 14.26
CA LYS A 18 -51.75 56.41 15.03
C LYS A 18 -51.40 57.65 15.87
N SER A 19 -51.16 57.43 17.17
CA SER A 19 -49.94 57.87 17.90
C SER A 19 -49.91 57.31 19.34
N THR A 20 -48.83 56.57 19.63
CA THR A 20 -48.00 56.46 20.86
C THR A 20 -48.60 56.43 22.28
N GLN A 21 -48.19 55.38 23.04
CA GLN A 21 -48.02 55.23 24.51
C GLN A 21 -49.06 55.93 25.43
N ASN A 22 -49.71 55.27 26.39
CA ASN A 22 -49.08 54.72 27.59
C ASN A 22 -50.14 54.10 28.53
N LYS A 23 -49.65 53.26 29.45
CA LYS A 23 -50.21 52.90 30.77
C LYS A 23 -51.39 51.92 30.90
N ASN A 24 -50.98 50.78 31.45
CA ASN A 24 -51.62 50.06 32.57
C ASN A 24 -52.88 49.24 32.27
N GLN A 25 -52.67 47.97 31.95
CA GLN A 25 -53.50 46.90 32.51
C GLN A 25 -52.64 45.90 33.28
N LYS A 26 -53.04 45.74 34.54
CA LYS A 26 -52.51 44.88 35.58
C LYS A 26 -53.06 43.46 35.33
N ILE A 27 -52.20 42.47 35.11
CA ILE A 27 -52.60 41.05 35.18
C ILE A 27 -51.50 40.29 35.95
N ALA A 28 -51.96 39.44 36.86
CA ALA A 28 -51.25 38.78 37.96
C ALA A 28 -49.90 38.13 37.60
N PRO A 29 -48.91 38.12 38.53
CA PRO A 29 -47.73 37.30 38.34
C PRO A 29 -48.11 35.82 38.44
N LYS A 30 -47.85 35.09 37.36
CA LYS A 30 -47.83 33.64 37.30
C LYS A 30 -46.85 33.08 38.33
N GLN A 31 -47.21 31.92 38.88
CA GLN A 31 -46.38 31.06 39.72
C GLN A 31 -44.92 31.04 39.27
N SER A 32 -44.01 31.50 40.13
CA SER A 32 -42.59 31.17 40.01
C SER A 32 -42.42 29.71 40.41
N ILE A 33 -41.99 28.91 39.44
CA ILE A 33 -41.43 27.57 39.66
C ILE A 33 -40.26 27.76 40.65
N PRO A 34 -40.22 27.06 41.80
CA PRO A 34 -39.06 27.15 42.66
C PRO A 34 -37.87 26.59 41.88
N GLU A 35 -36.81 27.39 41.77
CA GLU A 35 -35.51 26.97 41.25
C GLU A 35 -35.09 25.70 41.99
N THR A 36 -35.23 24.57 41.32
CA THR A 36 -34.73 23.29 41.78
C THR A 36 -33.23 23.41 41.87
N LYS A 37 -32.75 23.60 43.12
CA LYS A 37 -31.43 23.25 43.65
C LYS A 37 -30.46 22.76 42.55
N LEU A 38 -29.66 23.68 42.00
CA LEU A 38 -28.40 23.31 41.39
C LEU A 38 -27.62 22.55 42.47
N LYS A 39 -27.46 21.24 42.25
CA LYS A 39 -26.73 20.34 43.15
C LYS A 39 -25.40 20.99 43.51
N ASP A 40 -25.12 21.03 44.80
CA ASP A 40 -23.86 21.50 45.38
C ASP A 40 -22.68 21.04 44.52
N LYS A 41 -21.87 22.01 44.08
CA LYS A 41 -20.59 21.76 43.44
C LYS A 41 -19.70 21.10 44.49
N ARG A 42 -19.75 19.76 44.58
CA ARG A 42 -18.98 18.96 45.53
C ARG A 42 -17.51 19.37 45.42
N THR A 43 -16.97 19.94 46.48
CA THR A 43 -15.56 20.27 46.55
C THR A 43 -14.77 18.96 46.66
N LEU A 44 -13.88 18.72 45.70
CA LEU A 44 -13.01 17.54 45.70
C LEU A 44 -12.17 17.53 46.97
N THR A 45 -12.14 16.39 47.66
CA THR A 45 -11.28 16.21 48.83
C THR A 45 -9.82 16.18 48.41
N LYS A 46 -8.90 16.57 49.30
CA LYS A 46 -7.45 16.56 49.03
C LYS A 46 -6.97 15.18 48.53
N ASN A 47 -7.56 14.11 49.05
CA ASN A 47 -7.26 12.74 48.65
C ASN A 47 -7.79 12.43 47.24
N GLU A 48 -9.02 12.84 46.89
CA GLU A 48 -9.56 12.68 45.53
C GLU A 48 -8.71 13.42 44.48
N VAL A 49 -8.23 14.63 44.79
CA VAL A 49 -7.31 15.37 43.90
C VAL A 49 -5.98 14.66 43.73
N LEU A 50 -5.46 14.05 44.81
CA LEU A 50 -4.19 13.34 44.79
C LEU A 50 -4.29 12.03 43.99
N PHE A 51 -5.38 11.26 44.19
CA PHE A 51 -5.66 10.07 43.39
C PHE A 51 -5.91 10.40 41.91
N PHE A 52 -6.58 11.51 41.61
CA PHE A 52 -6.77 11.96 40.22
C PHE A 52 -5.44 12.29 39.55
N ARG A 53 -4.54 13.00 40.23
CA ARG A 53 -3.20 13.31 39.70
C ARG A 53 -2.37 12.06 39.45
N VAL A 54 -2.36 11.13 40.40
CA VAL A 54 -1.65 9.84 40.24
C VAL A 54 -2.25 9.03 39.09
N GLY A 55 -3.58 8.92 39.02
CA GLY A 55 -4.28 8.21 37.95
C GLY A 55 -3.96 8.77 36.56
N VAL A 56 -4.02 10.10 36.39
CA VAL A 56 -3.68 10.77 35.13
C VAL A 56 -2.22 10.53 34.75
N THR A 57 -1.30 10.54 35.72
CA THR A 57 0.13 10.30 35.47
C THR A 57 0.36 8.87 34.98
N VAL A 58 -0.27 7.88 35.61
CA VAL A 58 -0.16 6.47 35.20
C VAL A 58 -0.73 6.25 33.79
N VAL A 59 -1.88 6.86 33.49
CA VAL A 59 -2.47 6.79 32.14
C VAL A 59 -1.56 7.46 31.10
N ALA A 60 -0.99 8.62 31.41
CA ALA A 60 -0.08 9.32 30.52
C ALA A 60 1.19 8.50 30.23
N ILE A 61 1.80 7.92 31.26
CA ILE A 61 2.96 7.03 31.10
C ILE A 61 2.58 5.79 30.28
N GLY A 62 1.41 5.19 30.56
CA GLY A 62 0.91 4.05 29.79
C GLY A 62 0.75 4.34 28.30
N LEU A 63 0.23 5.52 27.95
CA LEU A 63 0.10 5.95 26.55
C LEU A 63 1.47 6.16 25.88
N VAL A 64 2.44 6.73 26.60
CA VAL A 64 3.81 6.92 26.08
C VAL A 64 4.47 5.56 25.82
N VAL A 65 4.35 4.61 26.77
CA VAL A 65 4.89 3.26 26.59
C VAL A 65 4.23 2.55 25.42
N ALA A 66 2.90 2.61 25.31
CA ALA A 66 2.17 2.01 24.19
C ALA A 66 2.58 2.62 22.83
N ALA A 67 2.77 3.94 22.77
CA ALA A 67 3.26 4.61 21.57
C ALA A 67 4.68 4.17 21.20
N ILE A 68 5.58 4.05 22.18
CA ILE A 68 6.94 3.54 21.96
C ILE A 68 6.90 2.10 21.43
N VAL A 69 6.12 1.21 22.06
CA VAL A 69 5.98 -0.19 21.60
C VAL A 69 5.43 -0.24 20.18
N MET A 70 4.44 0.61 19.86
CA MET A 70 3.87 0.69 18.52
C MET A 70 4.91 1.18 17.49
N ILE A 71 5.72 2.17 17.84
CA ILE A 71 6.81 2.67 16.99
C ILE A 71 7.88 1.60 16.80
N VAL A 72 8.31 0.95 17.89
CA VAL A 72 9.31 -0.14 17.84
C VAL A 72 8.80 -1.28 16.98
N ASN A 73 7.57 -1.74 17.17
CA ASN A 73 6.98 -2.78 16.32
C ASN A 73 6.79 -2.31 14.87
N TYR A 74 6.51 -1.03 14.64
CA TYR A 74 6.40 -0.47 13.29
C TYR A 74 7.75 -0.45 12.55
N TYR A 75 8.87 -0.25 13.26
CA TYR A 75 10.20 -0.26 12.65
C TYR A 75 10.89 -1.64 12.69
N MET A 76 10.66 -2.47 13.71
CA MET A 76 11.14 -3.85 13.78
C MET A 76 10.31 -4.82 12.94
N GLY A 77 9.07 -4.45 12.60
CA GLY A 77 8.20 -5.21 11.69
C GLY A 77 8.33 -4.76 10.24
N ARG A 78 9.30 -3.91 9.90
CA ARG A 78 9.72 -3.79 8.50
C ARG A 78 10.46 -5.08 8.19
N GLU A 79 9.91 -5.84 7.24
CA GLU A 79 10.64 -6.89 6.53
C GLU A 79 12.05 -6.36 6.24
N GLU A 80 13.07 -7.19 6.49
CA GLU A 80 14.38 -6.94 5.88
C GLU A 80 14.10 -6.68 4.41
N VAL A 81 14.38 -5.46 3.95
CA VAL A 81 14.32 -5.15 2.52
C VAL A 81 15.37 -6.08 1.92
N GLY A 82 14.90 -7.07 1.16
CA GLY A 82 15.78 -7.97 0.44
C GLY A 82 16.69 -7.13 -0.46
N PRO A 83 17.92 -7.58 -0.71
CA PRO A 83 18.94 -6.77 -1.41
C PRO A 83 18.51 -6.36 -2.82
N TYR A 84 17.52 -7.02 -3.41
CA TYR A 84 17.06 -6.77 -4.76
C TYR A 84 15.63 -6.24 -4.85
N ASP A 85 14.89 -6.10 -3.74
CA ASP A 85 13.44 -5.82 -3.69
C ASP A 85 12.99 -4.61 -4.54
N ASP A 86 13.87 -3.63 -4.74
CA ASP A 86 13.61 -2.42 -5.53
C ASP A 86 13.76 -2.63 -7.05
N TYR A 87 14.19 -3.82 -7.51
CA TYR A 87 14.44 -4.15 -8.91
C TYR A 87 13.32 -4.98 -9.55
N GLN A 88 13.38 -5.12 -10.88
CA GLN A 88 12.42 -5.89 -11.66
C GLN A 88 12.57 -7.39 -11.35
N HIS A 89 11.54 -7.96 -10.74
CA HIS A 89 11.49 -9.40 -10.44
C HIS A 89 10.50 -10.13 -11.32
N PHE A 90 10.85 -11.37 -11.68
CA PHE A 90 9.95 -12.33 -12.28
C PHE A 90 9.70 -13.52 -11.37
N ALA A 91 8.44 -13.97 -11.38
CA ALA A 91 8.12 -15.30 -10.90
C ALA A 91 8.20 -16.31 -12.05
N THR A 92 8.01 -17.57 -11.72
CA THR A 92 8.06 -18.69 -12.66
C THR A 92 7.15 -18.48 -13.86
N GLU A 93 5.96 -17.89 -13.68
CA GLU A 93 5.02 -17.63 -14.77
C GLU A 93 5.59 -16.65 -15.80
N GLU A 94 6.19 -15.55 -15.34
CA GLU A 94 6.84 -14.56 -16.21
C GLU A 94 8.07 -15.13 -16.92
N LEU A 95 8.89 -15.93 -16.22
CA LEU A 95 10.03 -16.59 -16.82
C LEU A 95 9.59 -17.57 -17.92
N VAL A 96 8.54 -18.35 -17.68
CA VAL A 96 7.92 -19.21 -18.69
C VAL A 96 7.41 -18.36 -19.86
N ALA A 97 6.75 -17.23 -19.59
CA ALA A 97 6.29 -16.36 -20.66
C ALA A 97 7.44 -15.83 -21.52
N MET A 98 8.59 -15.50 -20.95
CA MET A 98 9.76 -15.04 -21.72
C MET A 98 10.49 -16.15 -22.47
N THR A 99 10.55 -17.35 -21.90
CA THR A 99 11.51 -18.38 -22.33
C THR A 99 10.86 -19.63 -22.87
N GLN A 100 9.53 -19.81 -22.78
CA GLN A 100 8.93 -21.07 -23.24
C GLN A 100 9.22 -21.34 -24.72
N LYS A 101 9.57 -22.60 -25.02
CA LYS A 101 9.78 -23.03 -26.40
C LYS A 101 8.45 -23.03 -27.18
N ILE A 102 8.36 -22.20 -28.21
CA ILE A 102 7.22 -22.20 -29.16
C ILE A 102 7.54 -23.12 -30.34
N ASN A 103 8.73 -22.99 -30.91
CA ASN A 103 9.22 -23.83 -32.00
C ASN A 103 10.76 -23.92 -31.94
N ASP A 104 11.40 -24.57 -32.90
CA ASP A 104 12.86 -24.78 -32.91
C ASP A 104 13.68 -23.49 -33.13
N THR A 105 13.04 -22.37 -33.44
CA THR A 105 13.66 -21.09 -33.78
C THR A 105 13.04 -19.91 -33.03
N THR A 106 12.15 -20.16 -32.07
CA THR A 106 11.42 -19.09 -31.38
C THR A 106 11.06 -19.52 -29.96
N TYR A 107 11.40 -18.65 -29.02
CA TYR A 107 11.12 -18.76 -27.61
C TYR A 107 10.35 -17.53 -27.12
N GLY A 108 9.52 -17.72 -26.11
CA GLY A 108 8.76 -16.66 -25.46
C GLY A 108 7.44 -16.28 -26.13
N ASP A 109 6.43 -16.04 -25.29
CA ASP A 109 5.14 -15.42 -25.63
C ASP A 109 5.10 -14.00 -25.06
N LEU A 110 5.62 -13.04 -25.81
CA LEU A 110 5.72 -11.64 -25.40
C LEU A 110 4.36 -10.96 -25.24
N ASP A 111 3.30 -11.50 -25.87
CA ASP A 111 1.93 -11.01 -25.72
C ASP A 111 1.43 -11.15 -24.27
N TYR A 112 2.05 -12.03 -23.46
CA TYR A 112 1.78 -12.18 -22.04
C TYR A 112 1.87 -10.85 -21.26
N PHE A 113 2.80 -9.97 -21.66
CA PHE A 113 3.05 -8.70 -20.97
C PHE A 113 2.10 -7.59 -21.43
N VAL A 114 1.40 -7.77 -22.55
CA VAL A 114 0.55 -6.74 -23.15
C VAL A 114 -0.72 -6.53 -22.32
N GLY A 115 -1.02 -5.27 -22.01
CA GLY A 115 -2.22 -4.88 -21.27
C GLY A 115 -2.15 -5.10 -19.75
N LYS A 116 -1.01 -5.55 -19.22
CA LYS A 116 -0.74 -5.66 -17.79
C LYS A 116 0.03 -4.43 -17.31
N SER A 117 -0.64 -3.56 -16.56
CA SER A 117 -0.04 -2.29 -16.09
C SER A 117 1.22 -2.47 -15.26
N LYS A 118 1.37 -3.61 -14.57
CA LYS A 118 2.57 -3.94 -13.79
C LYS A 118 3.83 -4.12 -14.64
N TYR A 119 3.69 -4.26 -15.96
CA TYR A 119 4.79 -4.45 -16.90
C TYR A 119 4.92 -3.28 -17.87
N ASP A 120 4.37 -2.11 -17.55
CA ASP A 120 4.47 -0.94 -18.42
C ASP A 120 5.93 -0.49 -18.61
N GLU A 121 6.71 -0.50 -17.52
CA GLU A 121 8.13 -0.15 -17.53
C GLU A 121 8.98 -1.26 -18.16
N PHE A 122 8.77 -2.52 -17.75
CA PHE A 122 9.44 -3.67 -18.37
C PHE A 122 9.22 -3.74 -19.89
N ARG A 123 8.04 -3.37 -20.39
CA ARG A 123 7.78 -3.34 -21.84
C ARG A 123 8.64 -2.34 -22.60
N VAL A 124 9.17 -1.30 -21.95
CA VAL A 124 10.15 -0.40 -22.59
C VAL A 124 11.45 -1.16 -22.78
N VAL A 125 11.99 -1.74 -21.71
CA VAL A 125 13.20 -2.58 -21.71
C VAL A 125 13.07 -3.72 -22.72
N LEU A 126 11.92 -4.39 -22.77
CA LEU A 126 11.63 -5.49 -23.69
C LEU A 126 11.73 -5.09 -25.17
N ASN A 127 11.37 -3.85 -25.52
CA ASN A 127 11.38 -3.40 -26.91
C ASN A 127 12.73 -2.82 -27.34
N ASP A 128 13.57 -2.41 -26.39
CA ASP A 128 14.84 -1.72 -26.64
C ASP A 128 16.05 -2.69 -26.60
N ASN A 129 15.85 -3.94 -26.14
CA ASN A 129 16.92 -4.93 -25.97
C ASN A 129 16.57 -6.25 -26.66
N ASP A 130 17.57 -6.89 -27.25
CA ASP A 130 17.47 -8.24 -27.80
C ASP A 130 18.05 -9.30 -26.86
N VAL A 131 18.85 -8.89 -25.87
CA VAL A 131 19.51 -9.77 -24.89
C VAL A 131 19.01 -9.44 -23.48
N PHE A 132 18.64 -10.47 -22.73
CA PHE A 132 18.12 -10.37 -21.37
C PHE A 132 18.94 -11.22 -20.41
N TYR A 133 19.10 -10.73 -19.19
CA TYR A 133 19.86 -11.36 -18.13
C TYR A 133 18.90 -11.69 -17.00
N PHE A 134 18.74 -12.98 -16.69
CA PHE A 134 17.96 -13.44 -15.56
C PHE A 134 18.92 -13.91 -14.47
N TYR A 135 19.02 -13.13 -13.40
CA TYR A 135 19.83 -13.48 -12.24
C TYR A 135 18.95 -14.21 -11.22
N PHE A 136 19.23 -15.49 -11.05
CA PHE A 136 18.65 -16.36 -10.04
C PHE A 136 19.51 -16.29 -8.79
N TYR A 137 18.88 -16.05 -7.64
CA TYR A 137 19.56 -15.96 -6.36
C TYR A 137 18.73 -16.62 -5.27
N ASP A 138 19.38 -17.16 -4.24
CA ASP A 138 18.71 -17.56 -3.02
C ASP A 138 18.53 -16.35 -2.10
N GLY A 139 17.29 -15.87 -1.92
CA GLY A 139 16.96 -14.80 -0.99
C GLY A 139 17.40 -15.02 0.47
N ASN A 140 17.67 -16.26 0.87
CA ASN A 140 18.19 -16.61 2.20
C ASN A 140 19.72 -16.67 2.29
N ASN A 141 20.43 -16.70 1.15
CA ASN A 141 21.88 -16.84 1.08
C ASN A 141 22.45 -15.98 -0.05
N ILE A 142 22.55 -14.67 0.21
CA ILE A 142 22.97 -13.69 -0.79
C ILE A 142 24.49 -13.69 -0.94
N ASN A 143 24.94 -13.75 -2.19
CA ASN A 143 26.34 -13.58 -2.54
C ASN A 143 26.74 -12.10 -2.51
N GLU A 144 27.53 -11.72 -1.50
CA GLU A 144 27.95 -10.33 -1.29
C GLU A 144 28.79 -9.76 -2.45
N GLU A 145 29.53 -10.62 -3.18
CA GLU A 145 30.38 -10.17 -4.29
C GLU A 145 29.54 -9.80 -5.52
N ILE A 146 28.57 -10.65 -5.87
CA ILE A 146 27.64 -10.37 -6.97
C ILE A 146 26.76 -9.16 -6.61
N GLN A 147 26.27 -9.10 -5.36
CA GLN A 147 25.48 -7.96 -4.89
C GLN A 147 26.25 -6.64 -5.05
N ALA A 148 27.51 -6.60 -4.64
CA ALA A 148 28.32 -5.39 -4.75
C ALA A 148 28.54 -4.95 -6.21
N GLU A 149 28.71 -5.91 -7.14
CA GLU A 149 28.80 -5.62 -8.56
C GLU A 149 27.49 -5.05 -9.10
N ILE A 150 26.35 -5.69 -8.78
CA ILE A 150 25.01 -5.22 -9.18
C ILE A 150 24.76 -3.81 -8.66
N GLU A 151 25.04 -3.53 -7.38
CA GLU A 151 24.87 -2.21 -6.78
C GLU A 151 25.79 -1.13 -7.41
N SER A 152 26.87 -1.55 -8.09
CA SER A 152 27.78 -0.65 -8.78
C SER A 152 27.28 -0.23 -10.18
N LEU A 153 26.33 -0.97 -10.75
CA LEU A 153 25.74 -0.68 -12.04
C LEU A 153 24.90 0.60 -12.00
N GLU A 154 25.09 1.49 -12.98
CA GLU A 154 24.29 2.70 -13.10
C GLU A 154 22.97 2.42 -13.83
N ASN A 155 21.87 2.95 -13.31
CA ASN A 155 20.52 2.87 -13.93
C ASN A 155 20.02 1.43 -14.16
N ILE A 156 20.19 0.54 -13.18
CA ILE A 156 19.74 -0.87 -13.24
C ILE A 156 18.30 -1.02 -13.73
N SER A 157 17.39 -0.10 -13.37
CA SER A 157 15.99 -0.11 -13.79
C SER A 157 15.77 -0.01 -15.31
N ASP A 158 16.74 0.50 -16.06
CA ASP A 158 16.71 0.61 -17.52
C ASP A 158 17.44 -0.57 -18.21
N LEU A 159 18.16 -1.39 -17.45
CA LEU A 159 18.91 -2.53 -17.97
C LEU A 159 18.01 -3.75 -18.19
N PRO A 160 18.33 -4.64 -19.15
CA PRO A 160 17.61 -5.90 -19.32
C PRO A 160 18.04 -6.95 -18.28
N LEU A 161 18.20 -6.54 -17.01
CA LEU A 161 18.53 -7.40 -15.87
C LEU A 161 17.28 -7.64 -15.03
N ILE A 162 16.91 -8.90 -14.88
CA ILE A 162 15.72 -9.37 -14.19
C ILE A 162 16.12 -10.32 -13.07
N PHE A 163 15.53 -10.13 -11.91
CA PHE A 163 15.83 -10.88 -10.70
C PHE A 163 14.80 -12.00 -10.47
N VAL A 164 15.27 -13.16 -10.05
CA VAL A 164 14.43 -14.33 -9.75
C VAL A 164 14.86 -14.93 -8.41
N ASP A 165 14.07 -14.70 -7.37
CA ASP A 165 14.33 -15.28 -6.04
C ASP A 165 13.94 -16.76 -6.02
N LEU A 166 14.92 -17.64 -5.87
CA LEU A 166 14.73 -19.09 -5.76
C LEU A 166 14.02 -19.50 -4.45
N SER A 167 14.07 -18.64 -3.44
CA SER A 167 13.44 -18.85 -2.14
C SER A 167 12.00 -18.31 -2.05
N ASP A 168 11.53 -17.57 -3.05
CA ASP A 168 10.13 -17.12 -3.11
C ASP A 168 9.19 -18.33 -3.32
N VAL A 169 8.10 -18.35 -2.56
CA VAL A 169 7.02 -19.35 -2.67
C VAL A 169 6.45 -19.41 -4.10
N LEU A 170 6.43 -18.30 -4.82
CA LEU A 170 5.99 -18.24 -6.22
C LEU A 170 6.94 -18.97 -7.19
N ASN A 171 8.18 -19.25 -6.75
CA ASN A 171 9.22 -19.92 -7.52
C ASN A 171 9.50 -21.37 -7.08
N ALA A 172 8.71 -21.90 -6.15
CA ALA A 172 8.90 -23.25 -5.60
C ALA A 172 8.94 -24.38 -6.66
N GLU A 173 8.27 -24.20 -7.80
CA GLU A 173 8.22 -25.21 -8.88
C GLU A 173 9.18 -24.90 -10.04
N LEU A 174 9.93 -23.79 -10.00
CA LEU A 174 10.73 -23.25 -11.10
C LEU A 174 11.68 -24.30 -11.70
N LEU A 175 12.49 -24.93 -10.85
CA LEU A 175 13.50 -25.93 -11.24
C LEU A 175 12.90 -27.25 -11.75
N THR A 176 11.63 -27.51 -11.43
CA THR A 176 10.92 -28.74 -11.85
C THR A 176 9.94 -28.51 -13.00
N ASN A 177 9.80 -27.25 -13.44
CA ASN A 177 8.82 -26.88 -14.45
C ASN A 177 9.23 -27.40 -15.83
N ALA A 178 8.41 -28.26 -16.42
CA ALA A 178 8.69 -28.86 -17.73
C ALA A 178 8.87 -27.81 -18.84
N SER A 179 8.18 -26.67 -18.76
CA SER A 179 8.31 -25.56 -19.72
C SER A 179 9.68 -24.89 -19.67
N LEU A 180 10.40 -25.00 -18.55
CA LEU A 180 11.73 -24.42 -18.33
C LEU A 180 12.87 -25.45 -18.45
N SER A 181 12.57 -26.72 -18.67
CA SER A 181 13.58 -27.80 -18.74
C SER A 181 14.67 -27.58 -19.80
N HIS A 182 14.39 -26.76 -20.82
CA HIS A 182 15.34 -26.41 -21.87
C HIS A 182 16.41 -25.41 -21.43
N LEU A 183 16.20 -24.70 -20.31
CA LEU A 183 17.16 -23.75 -19.73
C LEU A 183 18.29 -24.45 -18.98
N ASN A 184 18.12 -25.74 -18.66
CA ASN A 184 19.10 -26.57 -17.95
C ASN A 184 19.60 -25.92 -16.64
N LEU A 185 18.70 -25.27 -15.90
CA LEU A 185 18.99 -24.64 -14.60
C LEU A 185 19.55 -25.68 -13.62
N ASP A 186 20.54 -25.27 -12.84
CA ASP A 186 21.15 -26.12 -11.81
C ASP A 186 20.37 -26.01 -10.50
N ALA A 187 19.88 -27.13 -9.99
CA ALA A 187 19.12 -27.17 -8.75
C ALA A 187 20.01 -27.11 -7.49
N GLU A 188 21.32 -27.29 -7.65
CA GLU A 188 22.29 -27.25 -6.55
C GLU A 188 23.03 -25.90 -6.47
N ALA A 189 22.78 -24.98 -7.41
CA ALA A 189 23.38 -23.66 -7.44
C ALA A 189 22.51 -22.63 -6.71
N ASP A 190 23.12 -21.86 -5.82
CA ASP A 190 22.47 -20.76 -5.09
C ASP A 190 22.39 -19.48 -5.95
N ASP A 191 23.33 -19.30 -6.87
CA ASP A 191 23.43 -18.18 -7.79
C ASP A 191 23.55 -18.70 -9.23
N MET A 192 22.75 -18.15 -10.14
CA MET A 192 22.88 -18.44 -11.58
C MET A 192 22.56 -17.20 -12.40
N LEU A 193 23.24 -17.01 -13.53
CA LEU A 193 22.91 -16.00 -14.52
C LEU A 193 22.55 -16.68 -15.84
N LEU A 194 21.30 -16.55 -16.25
CA LEU A 194 20.85 -16.98 -17.58
C LEU A 194 20.88 -15.78 -18.52
N ILE A 195 21.70 -15.87 -19.55
CA ILE A 195 21.73 -14.93 -20.66
C ILE A 195 20.81 -15.48 -21.75
N TYR A 196 19.81 -14.70 -22.12
CA TYR A 196 18.84 -15.03 -23.15
C TYR A 196 18.97 -14.06 -24.33
N ASP A 197 19.52 -14.54 -25.44
CA ASP A 197 19.52 -13.82 -26.72
C ASP A 197 18.27 -14.20 -27.52
N MET A 198 17.41 -13.23 -27.79
CA MET A 198 16.17 -13.43 -28.55
C MET A 198 16.41 -13.59 -30.05
N GLN A 199 17.57 -13.17 -30.56
CA GLN A 199 17.94 -13.19 -31.97
C GLN A 199 19.36 -13.73 -32.21
N PRO A 200 19.67 -14.95 -31.76
CA PRO A 200 21.03 -15.48 -31.86
C PRO A 200 21.40 -15.79 -33.31
N GLU A 201 22.70 -15.75 -33.61
CA GLU A 201 23.22 -16.13 -34.93
C GLU A 201 23.04 -17.62 -35.25
N SER A 202 22.83 -18.46 -34.23
CA SER A 202 22.68 -19.90 -34.36
C SER A 202 21.59 -20.46 -33.43
N VAL A 203 21.04 -21.62 -33.79
CA VAL A 203 19.93 -22.27 -33.05
C VAL A 203 20.33 -22.66 -31.62
N ASP A 204 21.62 -22.86 -31.36
CA ASP A 204 22.11 -23.23 -30.03
C ASP A 204 22.46 -22.00 -29.17
N GLY A 205 22.35 -20.78 -29.72
CA GLY A 205 22.78 -19.54 -29.06
C GLY A 205 21.72 -18.80 -28.26
N PHE A 206 20.51 -19.35 -28.10
CA PHE A 206 19.44 -18.66 -27.38
C PHE A 206 19.76 -18.49 -25.90
N PHE A 207 20.37 -19.50 -25.27
CA PHE A 207 20.55 -19.54 -23.83
C PHE A 207 21.97 -19.89 -23.47
N GLU A 208 22.56 -19.10 -22.59
CA GLU A 208 23.83 -19.36 -21.93
C GLU A 208 23.59 -19.24 -20.41
N LEU A 209 24.08 -20.22 -19.66
CA LEU A 209 23.86 -20.29 -18.21
C LEU A 209 25.22 -20.30 -17.52
N GLU A 210 25.45 -19.28 -16.69
CA GLU A 210 26.62 -19.18 -15.83
C GLU A 210 26.24 -19.47 -14.39
N THR A 211 27.07 -20.28 -13.72
CA THR A 211 26.90 -20.64 -12.30
C THR A 211 28.14 -20.34 -11.47
N ASP A 212 29.27 -20.02 -12.12
CA ASP A 212 30.48 -19.58 -11.45
C ASP A 212 30.39 -18.08 -11.15
N VAL A 213 30.74 -17.70 -9.92
CA VAL A 213 30.63 -16.33 -9.44
C VAL A 213 31.49 -15.36 -10.27
N ASP A 214 32.70 -15.78 -10.66
CA ASP A 214 33.61 -14.92 -11.42
C ASP A 214 33.06 -14.66 -12.83
N ASP A 215 32.47 -15.69 -13.47
CA ASP A 215 31.88 -15.60 -14.80
C ASP A 215 30.58 -14.76 -14.77
N ILE A 216 29.76 -14.89 -13.72
CA ILE A 216 28.58 -14.04 -13.49
C ILE A 216 28.98 -12.58 -13.38
N ILE A 217 29.98 -12.26 -12.55
CA ILE A 217 30.47 -10.88 -12.38
C ILE A 217 31.00 -10.34 -13.71
N LEU A 218 31.76 -11.14 -14.46
CA LEU A 218 32.28 -10.73 -15.76
C LEU A 218 31.16 -10.47 -16.78
N ALA A 219 30.09 -11.27 -16.77
CA ALA A 219 28.93 -11.04 -17.62
C ALA A 219 28.20 -9.74 -17.24
N LEU A 220 27.98 -9.48 -15.94
CA LEU A 220 27.33 -8.27 -15.44
C LEU A 220 28.09 -6.98 -15.83
N GLN A 221 29.43 -7.03 -15.88
CA GLN A 221 30.26 -5.91 -16.31
C GLN A 221 30.12 -5.54 -17.80
N ASN A 222 29.53 -6.43 -18.60
CA ASN A 222 29.33 -6.24 -20.04
C ASN A 222 27.88 -5.86 -20.41
N ILE A 223 27.01 -5.62 -19.42
CA ILE A 223 25.63 -5.15 -19.60
C ILE A 223 25.59 -3.66 -19.96
#